data_AF-B1CBQ9-F1
#
_entry.id   AF-B1CBQ9-F1
#
_cell.length_a   1.000
_cell.length_b   1.000
_cell.length_c   1.000
_cell.angle_alpha   90.00
_cell.angle_beta   90.00
_cell.angle_gamma   90.00
#
_symmetry.space_group_name_H-M   'P 1'
#
loop_
_entity.id
_entity.type
_entity.pdbx_description
1 polymer ?
#
loop_
_entity_poly.entity_id
_entity_poly.type
_entity_poly.pdbx_seq_one_letter_code
_entity_poly.pdbx_strand_id
1 'polypeptide(L)'
;MNNKISKTLCVFIVISIIFCIYPTTALAKEQTLLDISKGSINITDTQITQDNIVIEDKLNPNGYQITGESNSNSLIIETSKDVNITFKDLKILHGSDKVAINSGKTIISLQGDNEIGYRGDSQIASIYVAPNATIEFSEKSTGNLNVYCATNSVGNGNAAAAIGAHHKYLGRNLLDAGTIIINGGHITARAGYGSAGIGGGNGTKVKKIIINGGYIDAQGGKRSQGIGSGKDSYVEQDIIITNGIFSEGNTVKDKIKLSVPTATLSYNDLSLINTSSNWKYSLDDGKSFITSITDKIEFSEEHLNKLKNLMIVNIGDNRVTEDSDTQTIAIIKNATPDAPQFISANESEIKVEKIDGQEYAISKSGEDNYSKWQDSGIFKGIYKNGETYDIITRTKRNEYGLTSEASSITTVKIITDTENIDNDSNNSNDSNNSNVTTNKETIKKRNKSNNNIQPENPETRDNNDMKNWILILFSSLFFILIIITRIQKTTKE
;
A
#
# COMPACT_ATOMS: atom_id res chain seq x y z
N MET A 1 20.40 29.82 -59.19
CA MET A 1 19.57 28.63 -58.92
C MET A 1 19.70 28.10 -57.48
N ASN A 2 20.82 28.33 -56.77
CA ASN A 2 21.08 27.79 -55.43
C ASN A 2 20.19 28.31 -54.28
N ASN A 3 19.69 29.55 -54.32
CA ASN A 3 18.89 30.10 -53.21
C ASN A 3 17.45 29.58 -53.15
N LYS A 4 16.92 28.96 -54.22
CA LYS A 4 15.57 28.36 -54.20
C LYS A 4 15.60 26.95 -53.61
N ILE A 5 16.62 26.16 -53.94
CA ILE A 5 16.78 24.77 -53.47
C ILE A 5 17.07 24.74 -51.95
N SER A 6 17.88 25.68 -51.44
CA SER A 6 18.16 25.83 -50.00
C SER A 6 16.89 26.12 -49.18
N LYS A 7 16.02 27.03 -49.65
CA LYS A 7 14.79 27.37 -48.92
C LYS A 7 13.77 26.22 -48.93
N THR A 8 13.63 25.51 -50.05
CA THR A 8 12.73 24.36 -50.12
C THR A 8 13.22 23.20 -49.26
N LEU A 9 14.54 22.94 -49.22
CA LEU A 9 15.12 21.88 -48.38
C LEU A 9 15.03 22.21 -46.87
N CYS A 10 15.25 23.48 -46.48
CA CYS A 10 15.06 23.91 -45.10
C CYS A 10 13.60 23.80 -44.65
N VAL A 11 12.62 24.12 -45.52
CA VAL A 11 11.20 23.98 -45.19
C VAL A 11 10.82 22.51 -44.99
N PHE A 12 11.33 21.59 -45.82
CA PHE A 12 11.09 20.15 -45.63
C PHE A 12 11.73 19.60 -44.35
N ILE A 13 12.97 20.00 -44.04
CA ILE A 13 13.65 19.56 -42.81
C ILE A 13 12.94 20.10 -41.57
N VAL A 14 12.47 21.35 -41.59
CA VAL A 14 11.71 21.94 -40.46
C VAL A 14 10.36 21.25 -40.30
N ILE A 15 9.64 20.91 -41.39
CA ILE A 15 8.37 20.17 -41.33
C ILE A 15 8.59 18.74 -40.81
N SER A 16 9.64 18.05 -41.25
CA SER A 16 9.96 16.70 -40.76
C SER A 16 10.39 16.68 -39.30
N ILE A 17 11.16 17.68 -38.85
CA ILE A 17 11.52 17.84 -37.44
C ILE A 17 10.25 18.15 -36.62
N ILE A 18 9.36 19.03 -37.08
CA ILE A 18 8.09 19.29 -36.40
C ILE A 18 7.24 18.01 -36.29
N PHE A 19 7.21 17.15 -37.30
CA PHE A 19 6.51 15.85 -37.23
C PHE A 19 7.20 14.81 -36.33
N CYS A 20 8.51 14.92 -36.07
CA CYS A 20 9.25 14.03 -35.17
C CYS A 20 9.25 14.49 -33.70
N ILE A 21 8.91 15.76 -33.40
CA ILE A 21 8.83 16.28 -32.02
C ILE A 21 7.40 16.24 -31.47
N TYR A 22 6.37 15.98 -32.29
CA TYR A 22 5.11 15.51 -31.71
C TYR A 22 5.41 14.11 -31.15
N PRO A 23 5.36 13.88 -29.83
CA PRO A 23 5.09 12.53 -29.40
C PRO A 23 3.79 12.18 -30.12
N THR A 24 3.82 11.14 -30.96
CA THR A 24 2.62 10.35 -31.17
C THR A 24 2.31 9.77 -29.80
N THR A 25 1.73 10.58 -28.91
CA THR A 25 0.76 10.09 -27.98
C THR A 25 -0.28 9.47 -28.90
N ALA A 26 -0.13 8.16 -29.15
CA ALA A 26 -1.30 7.36 -29.42
C ALA A 26 -2.23 7.74 -28.28
N LEU A 27 -3.24 8.54 -28.58
CA LEU A 27 -4.28 8.91 -27.62
C LEU A 27 -4.72 7.57 -27.06
N ALA A 28 -4.38 7.29 -25.80
CA ALA A 28 -4.72 6.01 -25.21
C ALA A 28 -6.23 5.91 -25.36
N LYS A 29 -6.69 5.00 -26.23
CA LYS A 29 -8.10 4.95 -26.63
C LYS A 29 -8.90 4.83 -25.35
N GLU A 30 -9.64 5.86 -24.96
CA GLU A 30 -10.41 5.84 -23.72
C GLU A 30 -11.36 4.63 -23.72
N GLN A 31 -11.96 4.32 -22.58
CA GLN A 31 -12.95 3.25 -22.51
C GLN A 31 -14.00 3.43 -23.61
N THR A 32 -14.35 2.34 -24.31
CA THR A 32 -15.40 2.40 -25.32
C THR A 32 -16.74 2.61 -24.61
N LEU A 33 -17.48 3.64 -25.03
CA LEU A 33 -18.77 3.99 -24.45
C LEU A 33 -19.87 3.13 -25.06
N LEU A 34 -20.60 2.41 -24.22
CA LEU A 34 -21.76 1.60 -24.61
C LEU A 34 -22.98 1.99 -23.78
N ASP A 35 -24.17 1.91 -24.37
CA ASP A 35 -25.42 2.36 -23.75
C ASP A 35 -26.47 1.25 -23.81
N ILE A 36 -26.78 0.64 -22.68
CA ILE A 36 -27.66 -0.54 -22.60
C ILE A 36 -29.08 -0.26 -23.12
N SER A 37 -29.50 0.99 -23.23
CA SER A 37 -30.81 1.35 -23.81
C SER A 37 -30.89 1.05 -25.31
N LYS A 38 -29.75 0.95 -25.99
CA LYS A 38 -29.67 0.68 -27.44
C LYS A 38 -29.70 -0.80 -27.81
N GLY A 39 -29.72 -1.70 -26.82
CA GLY A 39 -29.79 -3.14 -27.03
C GLY A 39 -28.83 -3.92 -26.16
N SER A 40 -29.01 -5.24 -26.11
CA SER A 40 -28.13 -6.15 -25.37
C SER A 40 -26.68 -6.03 -25.83
N ILE A 41 -25.76 -6.08 -24.88
CA ILE A 41 -24.32 -5.93 -25.08
C ILE A 41 -23.67 -7.28 -24.86
N ASN A 42 -22.91 -7.78 -25.84
CA ASN A 42 -22.06 -8.96 -25.67
C ASN A 42 -20.60 -8.58 -25.88
N ILE A 43 -19.75 -8.92 -24.92
CA ILE A 43 -18.31 -8.69 -24.95
C ILE A 43 -17.59 -10.03 -24.99
N THR A 44 -16.88 -10.30 -26.09
CA THR A 44 -16.09 -11.53 -26.27
C THR A 44 -14.66 -11.18 -26.68
N ASP A 45 -13.77 -12.18 -26.72
CA ASP A 45 -12.38 -11.99 -27.16
C ASP A 45 -12.26 -11.48 -28.61
N THR A 46 -13.24 -11.81 -29.45
CA THR A 46 -13.19 -11.56 -30.90
C THR A 46 -14.15 -10.48 -31.36
N GLN A 47 -15.25 -10.22 -30.65
CA GLN A 47 -16.23 -9.22 -31.05
C GLN A 47 -16.96 -8.61 -29.86
N ILE A 48 -17.31 -7.34 -30.02
CA ILE A 48 -18.19 -6.60 -29.12
C ILE A 48 -19.41 -6.21 -29.92
N THR A 49 -20.57 -6.64 -29.45
CA THR A 49 -21.84 -6.39 -30.13
C THR A 49 -22.79 -5.61 -29.24
N GLN A 50 -23.61 -4.78 -29.87
CA GLN A 50 -24.75 -4.12 -29.25
C GLN A 50 -25.95 -4.30 -30.19
N ASP A 51 -27.04 -4.88 -29.68
CA ASP A 51 -28.21 -5.27 -30.49
C ASP A 51 -27.83 -6.13 -31.72
N ASN A 52 -26.89 -7.06 -31.53
CA ASN A 52 -26.31 -7.91 -32.59
C ASN A 52 -25.50 -7.15 -33.66
N ILE A 53 -25.28 -5.84 -33.50
CA ILE A 53 -24.41 -5.04 -34.37
C ILE A 53 -23.01 -5.05 -33.79
N VAL A 54 -22.01 -5.41 -34.61
CA VAL A 54 -20.60 -5.36 -34.22
C VAL A 54 -20.16 -3.91 -34.04
N ILE A 55 -19.76 -3.56 -32.83
CA ILE A 55 -19.20 -2.26 -32.46
C ILE A 55 -17.67 -2.28 -32.57
N GLU A 56 -17.04 -3.38 -32.13
CA GLU A 56 -15.59 -3.61 -32.25
C GLU A 56 -15.29 -5.08 -32.58
N ASP A 57 -14.19 -5.33 -33.30
CA ASP A 57 -13.72 -6.64 -33.77
C ASP A 57 -12.60 -7.24 -32.90
N LYS A 58 -12.36 -6.64 -31.72
CA LYS A 58 -11.43 -7.09 -30.69
C LYS A 58 -11.67 -6.31 -29.40
N LEU A 59 -11.19 -6.85 -28.28
CA LEU A 59 -11.26 -6.16 -26.99
C LEU A 59 -10.53 -4.81 -26.99
N ASN A 60 -11.18 -3.77 -26.47
CA ASN A 60 -10.52 -2.52 -26.08
C ASN A 60 -9.62 -2.79 -24.86
N PRO A 61 -8.29 -2.59 -24.94
CA PRO A 61 -7.39 -2.81 -23.80
C PRO A 61 -7.69 -1.91 -22.60
N ASN A 62 -8.31 -0.74 -22.83
CA ASN A 62 -8.70 0.17 -21.76
C ASN A 62 -10.10 -0.15 -21.19
N GLY A 63 -10.84 -1.06 -21.82
CA GLY A 63 -12.14 -1.53 -21.36
C GLY A 63 -13.33 -0.73 -21.88
N TYR A 64 -14.44 -0.82 -21.15
CA TYR A 64 -15.74 -0.29 -21.57
C TYR A 64 -16.41 0.51 -20.45
N GLN A 65 -17.08 1.60 -20.80
CA GLN A 65 -17.98 2.29 -19.88
C GLN A 65 -19.41 2.04 -20.35
N ILE A 66 -20.23 1.48 -19.46
CA ILE A 66 -21.58 1.06 -19.77
C ILE A 66 -22.56 1.90 -18.95
N THR A 67 -23.52 2.51 -19.64
CA THR A 67 -24.53 3.41 -19.06
C THR A 67 -25.92 3.08 -19.59
N GLY A 68 -26.92 3.87 -19.19
CA GLY A 68 -28.29 3.79 -19.68
C GLY A 68 -29.19 2.88 -18.86
N GLU A 69 -30.46 2.87 -19.23
CA GLU A 69 -31.51 2.10 -18.56
C GLU A 69 -32.20 1.16 -19.55
N SER A 70 -32.42 -0.10 -19.15
CA SER A 70 -33.19 -1.05 -19.93
C SER A 70 -34.01 -2.01 -19.06
N ASN A 71 -35.16 -2.42 -19.61
CA ASN A 71 -36.09 -3.40 -19.07
C ASN A 71 -36.13 -4.71 -19.88
N SER A 72 -35.16 -4.93 -20.76
CA SER A 72 -35.14 -6.15 -21.58
C SER A 72 -33.76 -6.57 -22.05
N ASN A 73 -32.80 -5.64 -22.06
CA ASN A 73 -31.46 -5.89 -22.54
C ASN A 73 -30.56 -6.44 -21.45
N SER A 74 -29.58 -7.24 -21.85
CA SER A 74 -28.60 -7.87 -20.96
C SER A 74 -27.17 -7.48 -21.32
N LEU A 75 -26.28 -7.60 -20.35
CA LEU A 75 -24.83 -7.50 -20.52
C LEU A 75 -24.20 -8.88 -20.32
N ILE A 76 -23.62 -9.44 -21.37
CA ILE A 76 -22.97 -10.74 -21.32
C ILE A 76 -21.48 -10.56 -21.62
N ILE A 77 -20.64 -11.11 -20.75
CA ILE A 77 -19.18 -11.03 -20.85
C ILE A 77 -18.63 -12.45 -20.87
N GLU A 78 -17.97 -12.80 -21.97
CA GLU A 78 -17.39 -14.12 -22.20
C GLU A 78 -16.00 -13.95 -22.82
N THR A 79 -15.02 -13.67 -21.96
CA THR A 79 -13.64 -13.39 -22.37
C THR A 79 -12.68 -14.35 -21.68
N SER A 80 -11.60 -14.75 -22.37
CA SER A 80 -10.49 -15.46 -21.72
C SER A 80 -9.51 -14.49 -21.04
N LYS A 81 -9.62 -13.19 -21.34
CA LYS A 81 -8.76 -12.12 -20.82
C LYS A 81 -9.48 -11.27 -19.78
N ASP A 82 -8.68 -10.60 -18.97
CA ASP A 82 -9.16 -9.59 -18.04
C ASP A 82 -9.78 -8.41 -18.80
N VAL A 83 -10.96 -7.97 -18.37
CA VAL A 83 -11.65 -6.81 -18.95
C VAL A 83 -12.04 -5.80 -17.87
N ASN A 84 -11.75 -4.53 -18.12
CA ASN A 84 -12.16 -3.43 -17.26
C ASN A 84 -13.52 -2.89 -17.73
N ILE A 85 -14.46 -2.76 -16.81
CA ILE A 85 -15.79 -2.21 -17.08
C ILE A 85 -16.10 -1.13 -16.06
N THR A 86 -16.57 0.02 -16.51
CA THR A 86 -17.15 1.04 -15.65
C THR A 86 -18.65 0.98 -15.77
N PHE A 87 -19.36 0.73 -14.67
CA PHE A 87 -20.80 0.97 -14.60
C PHE A 87 -21.01 2.43 -14.22
N LYS A 88 -21.73 3.17 -15.08
CA LYS A 88 -22.02 4.58 -14.88
C LYS A 88 -23.51 4.84 -15.04
N ASP A 89 -24.20 5.03 -13.93
CA ASP A 89 -25.66 5.21 -13.89
C ASP A 89 -26.41 4.10 -14.66
N LEU A 90 -25.89 2.87 -14.58
CA LEU A 90 -26.38 1.71 -15.31
C LEU A 90 -27.60 1.11 -14.62
N LYS A 91 -28.70 0.92 -15.35
CA LYS A 91 -29.91 0.29 -14.83
C LYS A 91 -30.41 -0.85 -15.72
N ILE A 92 -30.52 -2.04 -15.16
CA ILE A 92 -31.05 -3.24 -15.84
C ILE A 92 -32.11 -3.92 -14.96
N LEU A 93 -33.37 -3.52 -15.15
CA LEU A 93 -34.45 -3.88 -14.23
C LEU A 93 -35.22 -5.14 -14.63
N HIS A 94 -35.06 -5.62 -15.86
CA HIS A 94 -35.72 -6.84 -16.37
C HIS A 94 -34.88 -7.53 -17.47
N GLY A 95 -35.01 -8.85 -17.66
CA GLY A 95 -34.26 -9.65 -18.65
C GLY A 95 -33.86 -11.06 -18.16
N SER A 96 -33.61 -11.99 -19.09
CA SER A 96 -32.89 -13.25 -18.80
C SER A 96 -31.40 -12.94 -18.61
N ASP A 97 -30.76 -13.43 -17.55
CA ASP A 97 -29.37 -13.13 -17.14
C ASP A 97 -28.98 -11.65 -17.36
N LYS A 98 -29.27 -10.76 -16.42
CA LYS A 98 -29.13 -9.30 -16.60
C LYS A 98 -27.69 -8.88 -16.84
N VAL A 99 -26.81 -9.33 -15.96
CA VAL A 99 -25.36 -9.26 -16.13
C VAL A 99 -24.81 -10.65 -15.91
N ALA A 100 -24.09 -11.20 -16.90
CA ALA A 100 -23.48 -12.51 -16.81
C ALA A 100 -21.98 -12.42 -17.12
N ILE A 101 -21.16 -12.89 -16.19
CA ILE A 101 -19.73 -13.11 -16.39
C ILE A 101 -19.52 -14.61 -16.61
N ASN A 102 -19.47 -15.03 -17.86
CA ASN A 102 -19.42 -16.45 -18.24
C ASN A 102 -18.02 -17.04 -18.18
N SER A 103 -16.99 -16.22 -18.35
CA SER A 103 -15.58 -16.64 -18.31
C SER A 103 -14.65 -15.46 -18.02
N GLY A 104 -13.41 -15.77 -17.68
CA GLY A 104 -12.37 -14.77 -17.44
C GLY A 104 -12.59 -13.94 -16.18
N LYS A 105 -11.87 -12.83 -16.10
CA LYS A 105 -11.95 -11.88 -14.98
C LYS A 105 -12.52 -10.55 -15.48
N THR A 106 -13.57 -10.08 -14.82
CA THR A 106 -14.14 -8.75 -15.07
C THR A 106 -13.89 -7.86 -13.87
N ILE A 107 -13.22 -6.73 -14.09
CA ILE A 107 -12.95 -5.71 -13.06
C ILE A 107 -13.96 -4.57 -13.27
N ILE A 108 -14.85 -4.36 -12.30
CA ILE A 108 -15.91 -3.38 -12.34
C ILE A 108 -15.56 -2.16 -11.49
N SER A 109 -15.57 -0.98 -12.08
CA SER A 109 -15.55 0.30 -11.35
C SER A 109 -16.95 0.89 -11.33
N LEU A 110 -17.46 1.21 -10.14
CA LEU A 110 -18.78 1.83 -9.98
C LEU A 110 -18.66 3.36 -9.99
N GLN A 111 -19.48 4.01 -10.82
CA GLN A 111 -19.68 5.46 -10.85
C GLN A 111 -21.18 5.76 -10.84
N GLY A 112 -21.58 6.82 -10.16
CA GLY A 112 -22.99 7.20 -10.05
C GLY A 112 -23.86 6.13 -9.37
N ASP A 113 -25.14 6.08 -9.73
CA ASP A 113 -26.13 5.19 -9.11
C ASP A 113 -26.53 4.07 -10.05
N ASN A 114 -26.06 2.86 -9.75
CA ASN A 114 -26.30 1.68 -10.59
C ASN A 114 -27.36 0.76 -9.94
N GLU A 115 -28.25 0.21 -10.76
CA GLU A 115 -29.30 -0.71 -10.29
C GLU A 115 -29.45 -1.92 -11.23
N ILE A 116 -29.18 -3.12 -10.75
CA ILE A 116 -29.29 -4.36 -11.52
C ILE A 116 -30.20 -5.31 -10.75
N GLY A 117 -31.42 -5.53 -11.20
CA GLY A 117 -32.26 -6.43 -10.44
C GLY A 117 -33.68 -6.54 -10.91
N TYR A 118 -34.37 -7.60 -10.50
CA TYR A 118 -35.78 -7.81 -10.76
C TYR A 118 -36.47 -8.02 -9.42
N ARG A 119 -37.52 -7.23 -9.16
CA ARG A 119 -38.27 -7.23 -7.90
C ARG A 119 -39.41 -8.27 -7.88
N GLY A 120 -39.26 -9.37 -8.63
CA GLY A 120 -40.16 -10.52 -8.62
C GLY A 120 -39.40 -11.84 -8.55
N ASP A 121 -40.11 -12.97 -8.42
CA ASP A 121 -39.51 -14.29 -8.27
C ASP A 121 -38.60 -14.63 -9.47
N SER A 122 -37.31 -14.78 -9.20
CA SER A 122 -36.28 -15.11 -10.19
C SER A 122 -35.43 -16.26 -9.70
N GLN A 123 -35.22 -17.23 -10.58
CA GLN A 123 -34.30 -18.35 -10.39
C GLN A 123 -32.92 -18.07 -10.99
N ILE A 124 -32.72 -16.84 -11.46
CA ILE A 124 -31.53 -16.36 -12.13
C ILE A 124 -30.92 -15.23 -11.29
N ALA A 125 -29.60 -15.29 -11.07
CA ALA A 125 -28.89 -14.24 -10.38
C ALA A 125 -28.94 -12.95 -11.20
N SER A 126 -29.04 -11.81 -10.52
CA SER A 126 -29.06 -10.53 -11.22
C SER A 126 -27.68 -10.15 -11.76
N ILE A 127 -26.64 -10.55 -11.02
CA ILE A 127 -25.29 -10.63 -11.55
C ILE A 127 -24.83 -12.08 -11.39
N TYR A 128 -24.78 -12.81 -12.50
CA TYR A 128 -24.27 -14.17 -12.53
C TYR A 128 -22.75 -14.20 -12.74
N VAL A 129 -22.08 -15.07 -11.99
CA VAL A 129 -20.64 -15.31 -12.11
C VAL A 129 -20.42 -16.79 -12.33
N ALA A 130 -20.08 -17.22 -13.54
CA ALA A 130 -19.90 -18.64 -13.85
C ALA A 130 -18.77 -19.31 -13.04
N PRO A 131 -18.75 -20.65 -12.88
CA PRO A 131 -17.79 -21.35 -12.00
C PRO A 131 -16.31 -21.06 -12.27
N ASN A 132 -15.98 -20.75 -13.52
CA ASN A 132 -14.61 -20.44 -13.96
C ASN A 132 -14.37 -18.94 -14.18
N ALA A 133 -15.33 -18.09 -13.81
CA ALA A 133 -15.25 -16.66 -13.93
C ALA A 133 -14.88 -16.00 -12.59
N THR A 134 -14.38 -14.77 -12.68
CA THR A 134 -14.14 -13.89 -11.53
C THR A 134 -14.77 -12.53 -11.80
N ILE A 135 -15.55 -12.04 -10.84
CA ILE A 135 -15.96 -10.63 -10.78
C ILE A 135 -15.16 -9.94 -9.68
N GLU A 136 -14.62 -8.77 -9.99
CA GLU A 136 -13.90 -7.93 -9.03
C GLU A 136 -14.48 -6.51 -9.04
N PHE A 137 -15.03 -6.05 -7.92
CA PHE A 137 -15.39 -4.65 -7.75
C PHE A 137 -14.16 -3.87 -7.26
N SER A 138 -13.71 -2.91 -8.07
CA SER A 138 -12.47 -2.17 -7.86
C SER A 138 -12.55 -1.25 -6.64
N GLU A 139 -11.40 -1.07 -5.96
CA GLU A 139 -11.19 -0.02 -4.94
C GLU A 139 -11.44 1.40 -5.48
N LYS A 140 -11.33 1.60 -6.80
CA LYS A 140 -11.61 2.87 -7.49
C LYS A 140 -13.10 3.19 -7.60
N SER A 141 -13.96 2.28 -7.16
CA SER A 141 -15.41 2.48 -7.18
C SER A 141 -15.82 3.60 -6.24
N THR A 142 -16.45 4.63 -6.81
CA THR A 142 -16.94 5.82 -6.09
C THR A 142 -18.46 5.87 -6.04
N GLY A 143 -19.14 5.06 -6.85
CA GLY A 143 -20.59 4.99 -6.96
C GLY A 143 -21.24 3.86 -6.15
N ASN A 144 -22.57 3.82 -6.27
CA ASN A 144 -23.43 2.84 -5.64
C ASN A 144 -23.82 1.74 -6.64
N LEU A 145 -24.00 0.52 -6.15
CA LEU A 145 -24.60 -0.59 -6.87
C LEU A 145 -25.67 -1.25 -6.02
N ASN A 146 -26.91 -1.20 -6.52
CA ASN A 146 -28.06 -1.87 -5.95
C ASN A 146 -28.41 -3.11 -6.77
N VAL A 147 -28.30 -4.28 -6.17
CA VAL A 147 -28.59 -5.57 -6.81
C VAL A 147 -29.75 -6.27 -6.13
N TYR A 148 -30.77 -6.64 -6.90
CA TYR A 148 -31.99 -7.25 -6.36
C TYR A 148 -32.38 -8.52 -7.12
N CYS A 149 -32.45 -9.64 -6.41
CA CYS A 149 -33.03 -10.88 -6.91
C CYS A 149 -34.20 -11.29 -6.01
N ALA A 150 -35.45 -11.19 -6.50
CA ALA A 150 -36.63 -11.73 -5.84
C ALA A 150 -36.87 -11.26 -4.38
N THR A 151 -37.01 -9.96 -4.16
CA THR A 151 -37.21 -9.37 -2.82
C THR A 151 -38.60 -9.61 -2.22
N ASN A 152 -39.56 -10.14 -2.99
CA ASN A 152 -40.98 -10.17 -2.61
C ASN A 152 -41.52 -11.55 -2.21
N SER A 153 -40.66 -12.57 -2.10
CA SER A 153 -41.14 -13.91 -1.75
C SER A 153 -41.43 -14.03 -0.24
N VAL A 154 -42.63 -13.61 0.16
CA VAL A 154 -43.30 -13.99 1.43
C VAL A 154 -43.72 -15.48 1.42
N GLY A 155 -43.04 -16.32 0.61
CA GLY A 155 -43.43 -17.70 0.33
C GLY A 155 -42.25 -18.60 -0.02
N ASN A 156 -42.50 -19.91 -0.06
CA ASN A 156 -41.54 -21.01 -0.32
C ASN A 156 -40.94 -21.02 -1.75
N GLY A 157 -40.92 -19.90 -2.48
CA GLY A 157 -40.33 -19.81 -3.81
C GLY A 157 -38.81 -19.82 -3.73
N ASN A 158 -38.13 -20.71 -4.45
CA ASN A 158 -36.67 -20.75 -4.43
C ASN A 158 -36.08 -19.66 -5.34
N ALA A 159 -35.28 -18.75 -4.77
CA ALA A 159 -34.63 -17.67 -5.51
C ALA A 159 -33.19 -18.01 -5.92
N ALA A 160 -32.55 -17.19 -6.75
CA ALA A 160 -31.10 -17.15 -6.95
C ALA A 160 -30.43 -16.07 -6.08
N ALA A 161 -29.10 -16.04 -6.04
CA ALA A 161 -28.37 -14.95 -5.36
C ALA A 161 -28.59 -13.60 -6.07
N ALA A 162 -28.39 -12.48 -5.39
CA ALA A 162 -28.39 -11.18 -6.06
C ALA A 162 -27.11 -11.07 -6.93
N ILE A 163 -25.96 -11.34 -6.31
CA ILE A 163 -24.66 -11.48 -6.96
C ILE A 163 -24.13 -12.88 -6.70
N GLY A 164 -23.81 -13.64 -7.73
CA GLY A 164 -23.22 -14.97 -7.62
C GLY A 164 -24.00 -16.03 -8.37
N ALA A 165 -24.44 -17.06 -7.68
CA ALA A 165 -24.94 -18.29 -8.30
C ALA A 165 -26.45 -18.24 -8.59
N HIS A 166 -26.87 -18.98 -9.61
CA HIS A 166 -28.28 -19.20 -9.90
C HIS A 166 -28.92 -20.12 -8.85
N HIS A 167 -30.18 -20.50 -9.08
CA HIS A 167 -30.90 -21.50 -8.30
C HIS A 167 -30.82 -22.89 -8.94
N LYS A 168 -30.56 -23.96 -8.16
CA LYS A 168 -30.39 -25.35 -8.65
C LYS A 168 -31.63 -26.01 -9.28
N TYR A 169 -32.86 -25.73 -8.83
CA TYR A 169 -34.01 -26.47 -9.37
C TYR A 169 -34.43 -25.93 -10.74
N LEU A 170 -33.84 -26.42 -11.83
CA LEU A 170 -34.39 -26.35 -13.19
C LEU A 170 -33.72 -27.31 -14.21
N GLY A 171 -33.05 -28.38 -13.78
CA GLY A 171 -32.44 -29.32 -14.74
C GLY A 171 -31.38 -28.69 -15.68
N ARG A 172 -30.83 -27.52 -15.30
CA ARG A 172 -29.72 -26.85 -15.99
C ARG A 172 -28.40 -27.24 -15.32
N ASN A 173 -27.39 -27.56 -16.13
CA ASN A 173 -26.19 -28.27 -15.67
C ASN A 173 -25.08 -27.39 -15.08
N LEU A 174 -25.20 -26.05 -15.09
CA LEU A 174 -24.15 -25.13 -14.61
C LEU A 174 -24.79 -23.93 -13.90
N LEU A 175 -24.98 -24.06 -12.59
CA LEU A 175 -25.69 -23.06 -11.77
C LEU A 175 -24.87 -22.62 -10.55
N ASP A 176 -23.67 -23.18 -10.39
CA ASP A 176 -22.68 -22.76 -9.40
C ASP A 176 -22.03 -21.44 -9.82
N ALA A 177 -21.35 -20.78 -8.87
CA ALA A 177 -20.63 -19.55 -9.10
C ALA A 177 -19.12 -19.63 -8.87
N GLY A 178 -18.41 -18.80 -9.61
CA GLY A 178 -16.97 -18.64 -9.53
C GLY A 178 -16.54 -17.77 -8.34
N THR A 179 -15.58 -16.89 -8.59
CA THR A 179 -14.98 -16.05 -7.54
C THR A 179 -15.58 -14.64 -7.54
N ILE A 180 -15.96 -14.17 -6.36
CA ILE A 180 -16.47 -12.81 -6.14
C ILE A 180 -15.46 -12.06 -5.28
N ILE A 181 -14.96 -10.93 -5.77
CA ILE A 181 -13.99 -10.07 -5.08
C ILE A 181 -14.58 -8.66 -4.95
N ILE A 182 -14.53 -8.09 -3.75
CA ILE A 182 -14.99 -6.72 -3.49
C ILE A 182 -13.85 -5.96 -2.82
N ASN A 183 -13.22 -5.06 -3.57
CA ASN A 183 -12.16 -4.18 -3.09
C ASN A 183 -12.69 -2.77 -2.74
N GLY A 184 -13.85 -2.36 -3.27
CA GLY A 184 -14.45 -1.06 -2.99
C GLY A 184 -15.87 -0.87 -3.52
N GLY A 185 -16.39 0.35 -3.37
CA GLY A 185 -17.75 0.74 -3.76
C GLY A 185 -18.79 0.56 -2.66
N HIS A 186 -20.01 1.05 -2.90
CA HIS A 186 -21.16 0.84 -2.03
C HIS A 186 -22.11 -0.17 -2.68
N ILE A 187 -22.14 -1.40 -2.17
CA ILE A 187 -22.86 -2.52 -2.76
C ILE A 187 -24.00 -2.95 -1.84
N THR A 188 -25.23 -2.78 -2.32
CA THR A 188 -26.43 -3.37 -1.71
C THR A 188 -26.84 -4.58 -2.53
N ALA A 189 -26.96 -5.76 -1.91
CA ALA A 189 -27.27 -7.01 -2.58
C ALA A 189 -28.38 -7.76 -1.83
N ARG A 190 -29.58 -7.84 -2.40
CA ARG A 190 -30.74 -8.46 -1.74
C ARG A 190 -31.28 -9.64 -2.52
N ALA A 191 -31.38 -10.79 -1.87
CA ALA A 191 -31.88 -12.02 -2.45
C ALA A 191 -33.17 -12.51 -1.80
N GLY A 192 -33.91 -13.33 -2.53
CA GLY A 192 -35.14 -13.99 -2.09
C GLY A 192 -34.90 -15.27 -1.30
N TYR A 193 -35.99 -15.94 -0.94
CA TYR A 193 -36.00 -17.12 -0.06
C TYR A 193 -34.96 -18.19 -0.47
N GLY A 194 -34.16 -18.60 0.52
CA GLY A 194 -33.15 -19.65 0.39
C GLY A 194 -31.89 -19.24 -0.40
N SER A 195 -31.64 -17.96 -0.65
CA SER A 195 -30.47 -17.51 -1.42
C SER A 195 -29.72 -16.36 -0.77
N ALA A 196 -28.41 -16.35 -0.96
CA ALA A 196 -27.55 -15.31 -0.41
C ALA A 196 -27.67 -14.00 -1.20
N GLY A 197 -27.54 -12.86 -0.51
CA GLY A 197 -27.40 -11.57 -1.20
C GLY A 197 -26.17 -11.60 -2.10
N ILE A 198 -25.02 -11.99 -1.53
CA ILE A 198 -23.76 -12.23 -2.25
C ILE A 198 -23.33 -13.67 -2.02
N GLY A 199 -23.29 -14.46 -3.09
CA GLY A 199 -22.80 -15.83 -3.07
C GLY A 199 -23.78 -16.83 -3.69
N GLY A 200 -24.16 -17.85 -2.94
CA GLY A 200 -24.86 -19.02 -3.48
C GLY A 200 -26.36 -18.85 -3.53
N GLY A 201 -26.97 -19.27 -4.65
CA GLY A 201 -28.40 -19.54 -4.70
C GLY A 201 -28.74 -20.91 -4.09
N ASN A 202 -30.02 -21.18 -3.88
CA ASN A 202 -30.46 -22.44 -3.26
C ASN A 202 -29.92 -23.68 -4.02
N GLY A 203 -29.23 -24.56 -3.29
CA GLY A 203 -28.69 -25.83 -3.78
C GLY A 203 -27.35 -25.74 -4.51
N THR A 204 -26.77 -24.54 -4.66
CA THR A 204 -25.60 -24.30 -5.52
C THR A 204 -24.30 -24.14 -4.74
N LYS A 205 -23.18 -24.00 -5.44
CA LYS A 205 -21.86 -23.76 -4.85
C LYS A 205 -21.33 -22.41 -5.28
N VAL A 206 -20.47 -21.84 -4.45
CA VAL A 206 -19.65 -20.68 -4.82
C VAL A 206 -18.21 -21.04 -4.57
N LYS A 207 -17.33 -20.80 -5.53
CA LYS A 207 -15.92 -21.14 -5.40
C LYS A 207 -15.26 -20.38 -4.27
N LYS A 208 -15.37 -19.04 -4.27
CA LYS A 208 -14.69 -18.16 -3.30
C LYS A 208 -15.34 -16.79 -3.22
N ILE A 209 -15.36 -16.20 -2.03
CA ILE A 209 -15.77 -14.81 -1.79
C ILE A 209 -14.65 -14.10 -1.04
N ILE A 210 -14.21 -12.94 -1.54
CA ILE A 210 -13.18 -12.09 -0.93
C ILE A 210 -13.72 -10.68 -0.79
N ILE A 211 -13.65 -10.11 0.41
CA ILE A 211 -14.03 -8.72 0.68
C ILE A 211 -12.82 -8.02 1.33
N ASN A 212 -12.22 -7.10 0.58
CA ASN A 212 -11.06 -6.29 0.97
C ASN A 212 -11.40 -4.81 1.16
N GLY A 213 -12.67 -4.41 1.03
CA GLY A 213 -13.10 -3.03 1.21
C GLY A 213 -14.53 -2.79 0.75
N GLY A 214 -14.92 -1.52 0.71
CA GLY A 214 -16.27 -1.08 0.34
C GLY A 214 -17.27 -1.07 1.49
N TYR A 215 -18.45 -0.50 1.23
CA TYR A 215 -19.63 -0.61 2.09
C TYR A 215 -20.56 -1.68 1.52
N ILE A 216 -20.92 -2.67 2.33
CA ILE A 216 -21.69 -3.84 1.92
C ILE A 216 -23.00 -3.92 2.71
N ASP A 217 -24.13 -3.91 2.00
CA ASP A 217 -25.47 -4.25 2.52
C ASP A 217 -26.00 -5.51 1.82
N ALA A 218 -25.54 -6.67 2.23
CA ALA A 218 -25.92 -7.95 1.68
C ALA A 218 -26.97 -8.65 2.57
N GLN A 219 -28.16 -8.87 2.01
CA GLN A 219 -29.28 -9.49 2.70
C GLN A 219 -29.73 -10.73 1.92
N GLY A 220 -29.58 -11.89 2.54
CA GLY A 220 -30.15 -13.13 2.02
C GLY A 220 -31.63 -13.22 2.33
N GLY A 221 -32.32 -14.12 1.64
CA GLY A 221 -33.69 -14.44 2.00
C GLY A 221 -33.78 -15.28 3.27
N LYS A 222 -35.01 -15.65 3.63
CA LYS A 222 -35.27 -16.59 4.72
C LYS A 222 -34.51 -17.92 4.49
N ARG A 223 -33.84 -18.43 5.53
CA ARG A 223 -33.00 -19.67 5.52
C ARG A 223 -31.69 -19.57 4.72
N SER A 224 -31.15 -18.36 4.56
CA SER A 224 -29.87 -18.11 3.87
C SER A 224 -29.11 -16.98 4.53
N GLN A 225 -27.83 -16.86 4.18
CA GLN A 225 -26.93 -15.82 4.70
C GLN A 225 -26.99 -14.56 3.85
N GLY A 226 -26.63 -13.41 4.40
CA GLY A 226 -26.33 -12.21 3.61
C GLY A 226 -25.21 -12.45 2.61
N ILE A 227 -24.08 -12.96 3.12
CA ILE A 227 -22.87 -13.27 2.37
C ILE A 227 -22.53 -14.74 2.58
N GLY A 228 -22.27 -15.47 1.52
CA GLY A 228 -21.91 -16.88 1.59
C GLY A 228 -22.92 -17.77 0.89
N SER A 229 -23.55 -18.68 1.62
CA SER A 229 -24.35 -19.74 1.01
C SER A 229 -25.86 -19.52 1.14
N GLY A 230 -26.58 -19.91 0.10
CA GLY A 230 -28.02 -20.13 0.14
C GLY A 230 -28.40 -21.35 0.99
N LYS A 231 -29.69 -21.68 1.00
CA LYS A 231 -30.21 -22.94 1.54
C LYS A 231 -29.63 -24.11 0.74
N ASP A 232 -29.22 -25.18 1.42
CA ASP A 232 -28.67 -26.40 0.80
C ASP A 232 -27.46 -26.11 -0.13
N SER A 233 -26.75 -25.00 0.12
CA SER A 233 -25.60 -24.49 -0.63
C SER A 233 -24.36 -24.42 0.27
N TYR A 234 -23.18 -24.35 -0.31
CA TYR A 234 -21.93 -24.13 0.42
C TYR A 234 -20.93 -23.30 -0.41
N VAL A 235 -20.03 -22.57 0.27
CA VAL A 235 -18.84 -21.98 -0.37
C VAL A 235 -17.73 -23.03 -0.33
N GLU A 236 -17.09 -23.32 -1.46
CA GLU A 236 -16.08 -24.39 -1.56
C GLU A 236 -14.77 -24.03 -0.85
N GLN A 237 -14.41 -22.75 -0.86
CA GLN A 237 -13.27 -22.18 -0.14
C GLN A 237 -13.75 -21.20 0.93
N ASP A 238 -12.83 -20.74 1.76
CA ASP A 238 -13.14 -19.77 2.81
C ASP A 238 -13.69 -18.46 2.23
N ILE A 239 -14.64 -17.88 2.96
CA ILE A 239 -15.01 -16.48 2.80
C ILE A 239 -13.92 -15.67 3.51
N ILE A 240 -13.18 -14.87 2.74
CA ILE A 240 -12.09 -14.06 3.28
C ILE A 240 -12.59 -12.63 3.38
N ILE A 241 -12.66 -12.10 4.61
CA ILE A 241 -12.94 -10.69 4.85
C ILE A 241 -11.69 -10.11 5.51
N THR A 242 -10.99 -9.24 4.79
CA THR A 242 -9.84 -8.51 5.32
C THR A 242 -10.24 -7.12 5.79
N ASN A 243 -11.27 -6.53 5.16
CA ASN A 243 -11.75 -5.18 5.41
C ASN A 243 -13.18 -5.00 4.83
N GLY A 244 -13.85 -3.90 5.13
CA GLY A 244 -15.20 -3.56 4.67
C GLY A 244 -16.10 -3.02 5.79
N ILE A 245 -17.08 -2.20 5.42
CA ILE A 245 -18.12 -1.69 6.33
C ILE A 245 -19.43 -2.44 6.03
N PHE A 246 -20.05 -3.03 7.04
CA PHE A 246 -21.27 -3.84 6.86
C PHE A 246 -22.50 -3.12 7.43
N SER A 247 -23.59 -3.07 6.66
CA SER A 247 -24.91 -2.63 7.12
C SER A 247 -25.50 -3.57 8.17
N GLU A 248 -26.57 -3.12 8.85
CA GLU A 248 -27.15 -3.87 9.95
C GLU A 248 -27.78 -5.22 9.61
N GLY A 249 -28.12 -5.45 8.35
CA GLY A 249 -28.80 -6.66 7.88
C GLY A 249 -27.85 -7.80 7.44
N ASN A 250 -26.54 -7.58 7.44
CA ASN A 250 -25.58 -8.57 6.99
C ASN A 250 -25.48 -9.75 7.95
N THR A 251 -25.38 -10.96 7.39
CA THR A 251 -25.14 -12.19 8.12
C THR A 251 -24.23 -13.14 7.33
N VAL A 252 -23.40 -13.90 8.03
CA VAL A 252 -22.61 -15.05 7.53
C VAL A 252 -22.87 -16.26 8.44
N LYS A 253 -22.51 -17.47 7.98
CA LYS A 253 -22.73 -18.72 8.74
C LYS A 253 -21.98 -18.74 10.06
N ASP A 254 -20.69 -18.46 9.99
CA ASP A 254 -19.74 -18.41 11.09
C ASP A 254 -19.04 -17.06 10.98
N LYS A 255 -18.87 -16.36 12.11
CA LYS A 255 -18.16 -15.08 12.07
C LYS A 255 -16.75 -15.30 11.55
N ILE A 256 -16.32 -14.39 10.69
CA ILE A 256 -15.01 -14.48 10.06
C ILE A 256 -14.02 -13.66 10.89
N LYS A 257 -12.96 -14.29 11.38
CA LYS A 257 -11.90 -13.56 12.08
C LYS A 257 -11.16 -12.66 11.09
N LEU A 258 -11.11 -11.35 11.38
CA LEU A 258 -10.42 -10.40 10.51
C LEU A 258 -8.91 -10.65 10.50
N SER A 259 -8.30 -10.32 9.37
CA SER A 259 -6.84 -10.37 9.23
C SER A 259 -6.16 -9.33 10.12
N VAL A 260 -5.00 -9.69 10.65
CA VAL A 260 -4.17 -8.79 11.46
C VAL A 260 -3.77 -7.56 10.63
N PRO A 261 -3.87 -6.34 11.18
CA PRO A 261 -3.39 -5.12 10.53
C PRO A 261 -1.93 -5.24 10.08
N THR A 262 -1.61 -4.57 8.97
CA THR A 262 -0.26 -4.47 8.39
C THR A 262 0.24 -3.02 8.36
N ALA A 263 -0.27 -2.20 9.29
CA ALA A 263 0.10 -0.79 9.39
C ALA A 263 1.61 -0.65 9.64
N THR A 264 2.20 0.44 9.18
CA THR A 264 3.62 0.76 9.45
C THR A 264 3.73 2.20 9.94
N LEU A 265 4.66 2.48 10.85
CA LEU A 265 4.94 3.83 11.32
C LEU A 265 6.05 4.46 10.47
N SER A 266 5.76 5.61 9.84
CA SER A 266 6.78 6.47 9.22
C SER A 266 7.32 7.44 10.28
N TYR A 267 8.61 7.35 10.61
CA TYR A 267 9.25 8.30 11.53
C TYR A 267 9.55 9.66 10.87
N ASN A 268 9.64 9.70 9.55
CA ASN A 268 9.83 10.96 8.81
C ASN A 268 8.58 11.84 8.91
N ASP A 269 7.40 11.24 8.70
CA ASP A 269 6.11 11.93 8.67
C ASP A 269 5.36 11.88 10.00
N LEU A 270 5.88 11.08 10.96
CA LEU A 270 5.19 10.75 12.21
C LEU A 270 3.75 10.29 11.97
N SER A 271 3.56 9.38 11.01
CA SER A 271 2.23 8.91 10.64
C SER A 271 2.18 7.41 10.43
N LEU A 272 1.03 6.82 10.71
CA LEU A 272 0.74 5.47 10.26
C LEU A 272 0.42 5.46 8.75
N ILE A 273 1.00 4.51 8.05
CA ILE A 273 0.71 4.18 6.65
C ILE A 273 0.16 2.75 6.55
N ASN A 274 -0.41 2.39 5.40
CA ASN A 274 -1.14 1.13 5.17
C ASN A 274 -2.30 0.92 6.14
N THR A 275 -3.06 1.99 6.39
CA THR A 275 -4.18 2.08 7.32
C THR A 275 -5.52 1.82 6.63
N SER A 276 -6.55 1.56 7.42
CA SER A 276 -7.95 1.46 6.98
C SER A 276 -8.88 2.20 7.93
N SER A 277 -10.00 2.70 7.42
CA SER A 277 -11.02 3.44 8.18
C SER A 277 -11.75 2.62 9.24
N ASN A 278 -11.62 1.29 9.22
CA ASN A 278 -12.26 0.38 10.19
C ASN A 278 -11.29 -0.10 11.29
N TRP A 279 -10.03 0.36 11.27
CA TRP A 279 -9.06 -0.01 12.30
C TRP A 279 -9.16 0.91 13.51
N LYS A 280 -8.94 0.32 14.69
CA LYS A 280 -8.68 1.06 15.92
C LYS A 280 -7.23 0.91 16.33
N TYR A 281 -6.72 1.93 16.99
CA TYR A 281 -5.36 1.95 17.50
C TYR A 281 -5.38 2.42 18.95
N SER A 282 -4.41 1.96 19.71
CA SER A 282 -4.22 2.33 21.09
C SER A 282 -3.12 3.38 21.21
N LEU A 283 -3.42 4.42 21.98
CA LEU A 283 -2.51 5.52 22.31
C LEU A 283 -1.98 5.43 23.75
N ASP A 284 -2.03 4.23 24.34
CA ASP A 284 -1.73 4.03 25.77
C ASP A 284 -1.25 2.60 26.07
N ASP A 285 -0.44 2.04 25.17
CA ASP A 285 0.13 0.69 25.26
C ASP A 285 -0.92 -0.42 25.43
N GLY A 286 -2.05 -0.29 24.74
CA GLY A 286 -3.13 -1.28 24.66
C GLY A 286 -4.24 -1.13 25.69
N LYS A 287 -4.28 -0.07 26.50
CA LYS A 287 -5.29 0.09 27.55
C LYS A 287 -6.63 0.60 27.01
N SER A 288 -6.61 1.42 25.97
CA SER A 288 -7.78 1.94 25.27
C SER A 288 -7.53 1.98 23.76
N PHE A 289 -8.61 1.88 23.00
CA PHE A 289 -8.59 1.87 21.54
C PHE A 289 -9.52 2.95 21.01
N ILE A 290 -8.99 3.83 20.16
CA ILE A 290 -9.76 4.88 19.49
C ILE A 290 -9.93 4.59 18.01
N THR A 291 -11.08 4.99 17.47
CA THR A 291 -11.42 4.85 16.04
C THR A 291 -10.93 6.08 15.29
N SER A 292 -10.19 5.90 14.20
CA SER A 292 -9.98 6.98 13.22
C SER A 292 -11.05 6.88 12.14
N ILE A 293 -11.62 8.01 11.75
CA ILE A 293 -12.46 8.15 10.55
C ILE A 293 -11.66 8.63 9.34
N THR A 294 -10.34 8.77 9.48
CA THR A 294 -9.42 9.28 8.45
C THR A 294 -8.41 8.21 8.05
N ASP A 295 -8.03 8.24 6.79
CA ASP A 295 -7.05 7.37 6.12
C ASP A 295 -5.60 7.65 6.54
N LYS A 296 -5.30 8.81 7.12
CA LYS A 296 -3.99 9.15 7.66
C LYS A 296 -4.06 9.50 9.15
N ILE A 297 -3.30 8.80 9.98
CA ILE A 297 -3.18 9.08 11.42
C ILE A 297 -1.82 9.69 11.67
N GLU A 298 -1.79 10.95 12.07
CA GLU A 298 -0.57 11.70 12.40
C GLU A 298 -0.39 11.79 13.92
N PHE A 299 0.86 11.75 14.37
CA PHE A 299 1.26 11.83 15.76
C PHE A 299 2.23 12.99 15.98
N SER A 300 2.24 13.54 17.19
CA SER A 300 3.39 14.34 17.63
C SER A 300 4.50 13.41 18.14
N GLU A 301 5.74 13.84 17.97
CA GLU A 301 6.90 13.11 18.51
C GLU A 301 6.83 13.00 20.04
N GLU A 302 6.32 14.03 20.72
CA GLU A 302 6.08 13.99 22.17
C GLU A 302 5.12 12.87 22.57
N HIS A 303 4.08 12.63 21.76
CA HIS A 303 3.13 11.55 22.01
C HIS A 303 3.82 10.20 21.85
N LEU A 304 4.47 9.96 20.71
CA LEU A 304 5.11 8.66 20.45
C LEU A 304 6.21 8.34 21.48
N ASN A 305 6.93 9.36 21.97
CA ASN A 305 7.95 9.18 23.00
C ASN A 305 7.40 8.69 24.36
N LYS A 306 6.10 8.84 24.61
CA LYS A 306 5.43 8.32 25.82
C LYS A 306 4.98 6.86 25.67
N LEU A 307 5.03 6.32 24.45
CA LEU A 307 4.57 4.97 24.13
C LEU A 307 5.75 4.02 24.06
N LYS A 308 5.54 2.79 24.54
CA LYS A 308 6.45 1.68 24.24
C LYS A 308 6.05 1.02 22.93
N ASN A 309 4.75 0.82 22.76
CA ASN A 309 4.18 0.15 21.61
C ASN A 309 2.95 0.89 21.11
N LEU A 310 2.78 0.88 19.80
CA LEU A 310 1.51 1.19 19.16
C LEU A 310 0.79 -0.13 18.86
N MET A 311 -0.42 -0.29 19.42
CA MET A 311 -1.23 -1.49 19.23
C MET A 311 -2.40 -1.18 18.31
N ILE A 312 -2.64 -2.02 17.31
CA ILE A 312 -3.63 -1.78 16.25
C ILE A 312 -4.49 -3.04 16.08
N VAL A 313 -5.80 -2.85 16.03
CA VAL A 313 -6.79 -3.93 15.89
C VAL A 313 -7.75 -3.56 14.75
N ASN A 314 -8.03 -4.51 13.87
CA ASN A 314 -9.08 -4.40 12.89
C ASN A 314 -10.40 -4.82 13.55
N ILE A 315 -11.32 -3.88 13.69
CA ILE A 315 -12.55 -4.11 14.45
C ILE A 315 -13.59 -4.80 13.58
N GLY A 316 -14.10 -5.91 14.08
CA GLY A 316 -15.15 -6.68 13.44
C GLY A 316 -16.52 -6.06 13.60
N ASP A 317 -17.37 -6.24 12.60
CA ASP A 317 -18.82 -6.19 12.78
C ASP A 317 -19.26 -7.45 13.54
N ASN A 318 -19.81 -7.29 14.75
CA ASN A 318 -20.20 -8.38 15.63
C ASN A 318 -21.25 -9.37 15.07
N ARG A 319 -21.78 -9.19 13.86
CA ARG A 319 -22.65 -10.15 13.16
C ARG A 319 -21.93 -10.92 12.05
N VAL A 320 -20.90 -10.31 11.48
CA VAL A 320 -20.23 -10.82 10.26
C VAL A 320 -18.81 -11.29 10.55
N THR A 321 -18.12 -10.60 11.45
CA THR A 321 -16.69 -10.76 11.68
C THR A 321 -16.35 -10.68 13.17
N GLU A 322 -15.24 -11.30 13.54
CA GLU A 322 -14.58 -11.07 14.83
C GLU A 322 -13.44 -10.07 14.65
N ASP A 323 -13.10 -9.38 15.74
CA ASP A 323 -11.89 -8.55 15.78
C ASP A 323 -10.66 -9.36 15.36
N SER A 324 -9.71 -8.72 14.70
CA SER A 324 -8.44 -9.36 14.38
C SER A 324 -7.61 -9.63 15.64
N ASP A 325 -6.56 -10.43 15.51
CA ASP A 325 -5.46 -10.33 16.48
C ASP A 325 -4.80 -8.95 16.40
N THR A 326 -4.20 -8.52 17.51
CA THR A 326 -3.57 -7.21 17.62
C THR A 326 -2.21 -7.16 16.92
N GLN A 327 -2.02 -6.19 16.03
CA GLN A 327 -0.70 -5.82 15.54
C GLN A 327 0.00 -4.97 16.61
N THR A 328 1.27 -5.27 16.91
CA THR A 328 2.11 -4.48 17.82
C THR A 328 3.29 -3.90 17.05
N ILE A 329 3.40 -2.57 17.05
CA ILE A 329 4.53 -1.83 16.47
C ILE A 329 5.34 -1.27 17.64
N ALA A 330 6.59 -1.72 17.79
CA ALA A 330 7.50 -1.16 18.77
C ALA A 330 7.91 0.26 18.36
N ILE A 331 7.86 1.19 19.31
CA ILE A 331 8.40 2.54 19.10
C ILE A 331 9.91 2.49 19.29
N ILE A 332 10.63 2.88 18.24
CA ILE A 332 12.09 2.86 18.21
C ILE A 332 12.58 4.27 18.51
N LYS A 333 13.45 4.38 19.53
CA LYS A 333 14.26 5.56 19.80
C LYS A 333 15.67 5.30 19.27
N ASN A 334 16.29 6.33 18.71
CA ASN A 334 17.69 6.24 18.31
C ASN A 334 18.58 5.96 19.52
N ALA A 335 19.72 5.32 19.26
CA ALA A 335 20.70 5.04 20.31
C ALA A 335 21.20 6.34 20.94
N THR A 336 21.27 6.35 22.27
CA THR A 336 21.88 7.43 23.02
C THR A 336 23.36 7.52 22.65
N PRO A 337 23.84 8.68 22.15
CA PRO A 337 25.24 8.85 21.82
C PRO A 337 26.12 8.95 23.06
N ASP A 338 27.43 8.75 22.87
CA ASP A 338 28.44 9.04 23.88
C ASP A 338 28.47 10.54 24.23
N ALA A 339 29.11 10.87 25.35
CA ALA A 339 29.27 12.27 25.77
C ALA A 339 30.02 13.09 24.70
N PRO A 340 29.65 14.37 24.48
CA PRO A 340 30.30 15.20 23.46
C PRO A 340 31.82 15.29 23.67
N GLN A 341 32.62 15.08 22.63
CA GLN A 341 34.07 15.22 22.75
C GLN A 341 34.46 16.70 22.74
N PHE A 342 35.12 17.15 23.80
CA PHE A 342 35.60 18.53 23.94
C PHE A 342 36.74 18.84 22.97
N ILE A 343 36.70 20.03 22.34
CA ILE A 343 37.77 20.55 21.48
C ILE A 343 38.44 21.77 22.10
N SER A 344 37.67 22.82 22.43
CA SER A 344 38.22 24.08 22.98
C SER A 344 37.13 24.90 23.67
N ALA A 345 37.52 25.75 24.62
CA ALA A 345 36.62 26.71 25.27
C ALA A 345 37.40 27.98 25.59
N ASN A 346 36.82 29.13 25.26
CA ASN A 346 37.32 30.46 25.61
C ASN A 346 36.13 31.39 25.93
N GLU A 347 36.40 32.67 26.21
CA GLU A 347 35.38 33.64 26.60
C GLU A 347 34.35 33.98 25.50
N SER A 348 34.58 33.55 24.25
CA SER A 348 33.72 33.83 23.10
C SER A 348 33.01 32.62 22.50
N GLU A 349 33.58 31.42 22.66
CA GLU A 349 33.01 30.18 22.15
C GLU A 349 33.45 28.93 22.91
N ILE A 350 32.58 27.92 22.87
CA ILE A 350 32.86 26.54 23.31
C ILE A 350 32.63 25.62 22.12
N LYS A 351 33.57 24.71 21.87
CA LYS A 351 33.56 23.77 20.75
C LYS A 351 33.64 22.33 21.22
N VAL A 352 32.75 21.50 20.67
CA VAL A 352 32.76 20.04 20.75
C VAL A 352 32.82 19.45 19.33
N GLU A 353 33.26 18.20 19.23
CA GLU A 353 33.26 17.46 17.97
C GLU A 353 31.82 17.30 17.45
N LYS A 354 31.62 17.73 16.20
CA LYS A 354 30.36 17.55 15.50
C LYS A 354 30.30 16.17 14.86
N ILE A 355 29.25 15.43 15.17
CA ILE A 355 28.90 14.15 14.56
C ILE A 355 27.61 14.34 13.77
N ASP A 356 27.59 13.88 12.52
CA ASP A 356 26.40 13.99 11.67
C ASP A 356 25.25 13.14 12.23
N GLY A 357 24.05 13.70 12.19
CA GLY A 357 22.86 13.10 12.82
C GLY A 357 22.68 13.43 14.30
N GLN A 358 23.60 14.14 14.95
CA GLN A 358 23.46 14.60 16.33
C GLN A 358 23.08 16.09 16.43
N GLU A 359 22.48 16.46 17.56
CA GLU A 359 22.27 17.83 18.01
C GLU A 359 22.75 18.02 19.44
N TYR A 360 23.13 19.25 19.75
CA TYR A 360 23.83 19.61 20.98
C TYR A 360 23.09 20.70 21.74
N ALA A 361 23.19 20.66 23.05
CA ALA A 361 22.70 21.71 23.93
C ALA A 361 23.71 21.97 25.05
N ILE A 362 23.74 23.22 25.53
CA ILE A 362 24.62 23.70 26.59
C ILE A 362 23.82 24.40 27.69
N SER A 363 24.22 24.22 28.94
CA SER A 363 23.81 25.01 30.10
C SER A 363 25.02 25.43 30.93
N LYS A 364 24.85 26.40 31.84
CA LYS A 364 25.84 26.64 32.88
C LYS A 364 25.85 25.43 33.83
N SER A 365 27.03 25.02 34.28
CA SER A 365 27.14 23.79 35.07
C SER A 365 26.33 23.87 36.35
N GLY A 366 25.55 22.82 36.61
CA GLY A 366 24.58 22.77 37.71
C GLY A 366 23.23 23.45 37.45
N GLU A 367 23.00 23.97 36.24
CA GLU A 367 21.67 24.45 35.80
C GLU A 367 21.02 23.44 34.85
N ASP A 368 19.74 23.14 35.07
CA ASP A 368 18.95 22.24 34.21
C ASP A 368 18.38 22.94 32.95
N ASN A 369 18.63 24.25 32.79
CA ASN A 369 18.08 25.05 31.71
C ASN A 369 19.01 25.03 30.48
N TYR A 370 19.02 23.89 29.78
CA TYR A 370 19.75 23.76 28.53
C TYR A 370 19.17 24.67 27.43
N SER A 371 20.06 25.20 26.62
CA SER A 371 19.72 25.95 25.40
C SER A 371 18.91 25.12 24.41
N LYS A 372 18.35 25.81 23.39
CA LYS A 372 17.71 25.13 22.26
C LYS A 372 18.74 24.22 21.56
N TRP A 373 18.32 23.01 21.23
CA TRP A 373 19.11 22.07 20.46
C TRP A 373 19.59 22.68 19.14
N GLN A 374 20.85 22.44 18.79
CA GLN A 374 21.46 22.91 17.57
C GLN A 374 22.34 21.84 16.91
N ASP A 375 22.41 21.89 15.58
CA ASP A 375 23.17 20.95 14.75
C ASP A 375 24.69 21.18 14.80
N SER A 376 25.10 22.31 15.37
CA SER A 376 26.49 22.72 15.46
C SER A 376 27.07 22.32 16.82
N GLY A 377 28.29 21.77 16.81
CA GLY A 377 29.11 21.62 18.01
C GLY A 377 29.76 22.93 18.49
N ILE A 378 29.38 24.09 17.93
CA ILE A 378 29.95 25.40 18.26
C ILE A 378 28.90 26.25 18.99
N PHE A 379 29.18 26.59 20.25
CA PHE A 379 28.36 27.48 21.05
C PHE A 379 29.05 28.84 21.13
N LYS A 380 28.45 29.87 20.53
CA LYS A 380 28.95 31.25 20.59
C LYS A 380 28.26 31.99 21.72
N GLY A 381 29.02 32.78 22.47
CA GLY A 381 28.49 33.51 23.61
C GLY A 381 29.51 34.44 24.25
N ILE A 382 29.16 34.93 25.44
CA ILE A 382 30.09 35.64 26.32
C ILE A 382 30.21 34.78 27.57
N TYR A 383 31.35 34.13 27.74
CA TYR A 383 31.63 33.20 28.83
C TYR A 383 32.65 33.80 29.78
N LYS A 384 32.53 33.53 31.07
CA LYS A 384 33.44 34.09 32.08
C LYS A 384 34.55 33.10 32.43
N ASN A 385 35.78 33.60 32.50
CA ASN A 385 36.92 32.82 32.97
C ASN A 385 36.63 32.16 34.33
N GLY A 386 36.96 30.87 34.44
CA GLY A 386 36.73 30.08 35.64
C GLY A 386 35.34 29.45 35.77
N GLU A 387 34.34 29.87 34.99
CA GLU A 387 33.02 29.24 34.99
C GLU A 387 33.04 27.90 34.25
N THR A 388 32.16 26.98 34.67
CA THR A 388 31.97 25.68 34.03
C THR A 388 30.63 25.60 33.32
N TYR A 389 30.60 24.85 32.22
CA TYR A 389 29.42 24.62 31.39
C TYR A 389 29.25 23.14 31.10
N ASP A 390 28.01 22.68 31.10
CA ASP A 390 27.63 21.30 30.86
C ASP A 390 27.06 21.19 29.45
N ILE A 391 27.57 20.23 28.67
CA ILE A 391 27.20 20.00 27.28
C ILE A 391 26.69 18.58 27.14
N ILE A 392 25.56 18.44 26.46
CA ILE A 392 24.95 17.16 26.12
C ILE A 392 24.72 17.08 24.61
N THR A 393 24.65 15.85 24.11
CA THR A 393 24.29 15.55 22.72
C THR A 393 23.20 14.48 22.66
N ARG A 394 22.44 14.45 21.58
CA ARG A 394 21.48 13.37 21.29
C ARG A 394 21.40 13.12 19.79
N THR A 395 21.01 11.91 19.41
CA THR A 395 20.77 11.55 18.02
C THR A 395 19.39 12.07 17.61
N LYS A 396 19.33 12.88 16.55
CA LYS A 396 18.08 13.44 16.00
C LYS A 396 17.15 12.36 15.49
N ARG A 397 15.86 12.66 15.40
CA ARG A 397 14.91 11.86 14.63
C ARG A 397 15.40 11.64 13.19
N ASN A 398 15.22 10.43 12.70
CA ASN A 398 15.51 10.04 11.32
C ASN A 398 14.47 9.01 10.84
N GLU A 399 14.70 8.42 9.66
CA GLU A 399 13.80 7.43 9.07
C GLU A 399 13.67 6.11 9.87
N TYR A 400 14.60 5.84 10.78
CA TYR A 400 14.67 4.60 11.57
C TYR A 400 14.12 4.73 12.99
N GLY A 401 14.00 5.95 13.53
CA GLY A 401 13.56 6.14 14.91
C GLY A 401 13.42 7.59 15.35
N LEU A 402 12.75 7.74 16.50
CA LEU A 402 12.61 9.00 17.22
C LEU A 402 13.93 9.49 17.79
N THR A 403 13.96 10.75 18.19
CA THR A 403 15.09 11.36 18.89
C THR A 403 15.51 10.52 20.11
N SER A 404 16.82 10.36 20.31
CA SER A 404 17.35 9.61 21.45
C SER A 404 17.19 10.37 22.77
N GLU A 405 17.39 9.66 23.88
CA GLU A 405 17.69 10.32 25.16
C GLU A 405 19.02 11.11 25.05
N ALA A 406 19.20 12.09 25.93
CA ALA A 406 20.44 12.86 26.00
C ALA A 406 21.61 11.98 26.48
N SER A 407 22.81 12.28 25.98
CA SER A 407 24.06 11.68 26.40
C SER A 407 24.38 11.96 27.87
N SER A 408 25.42 11.31 28.38
CA SER A 408 26.11 11.82 29.57
C SER A 408 26.70 13.21 29.31
N ILE A 409 26.90 13.98 30.38
CA ILE A 409 27.37 15.37 30.34
C ILE A 409 28.88 15.43 30.08
N THR A 410 29.31 16.36 29.24
CA THR A 410 30.69 16.85 29.17
C THR A 410 30.77 18.22 29.84
N THR A 411 31.49 18.31 30.96
CA THR A 411 31.71 19.57 31.67
C THR A 411 33.00 20.23 31.19
N VAL A 412 32.93 21.50 30.82
CA VAL A 412 34.07 22.28 30.34
C VAL A 412 34.27 23.51 31.21
N LYS A 413 35.52 23.86 31.52
CA LYS A 413 35.88 25.09 32.24
C LYS A 413 36.41 26.13 31.25
N ILE A 414 35.95 27.36 31.35
CA ILE A 414 36.50 28.48 30.57
C ILE A 414 37.87 28.85 31.15
N ILE A 415 38.89 28.86 30.30
CA ILE A 415 40.25 29.27 30.65
C ILE A 415 40.70 30.30 29.59
N THR A 416 41.34 31.37 30.04
CA THR A 416 42.00 32.35 29.17
C THR A 416 43.43 31.89 28.84
N ASP A 417 43.90 32.09 27.61
CA ASP A 417 45.25 31.72 27.09
C ASP A 417 46.46 32.40 27.79
N THR A 418 46.35 32.74 29.08
CA THR A 418 47.41 33.39 29.87
C THR A 418 47.98 32.52 31.00
N GLU A 419 47.71 31.22 31.03
CA GLU A 419 48.50 30.26 31.83
C GLU A 419 49.33 29.36 30.92
N ASN A 420 50.35 29.98 30.31
CA ASN A 420 51.44 29.26 29.66
C ASN A 420 52.76 29.88 30.13
N ILE A 421 53.10 29.71 31.40
CA ILE A 421 54.42 30.02 31.97
C ILE A 421 54.78 28.96 33.04
N ASP A 422 55.91 28.30 32.78
CA ASP A 422 56.83 27.57 33.66
C ASP A 422 56.45 26.17 34.20
N ASN A 423 57.00 25.15 33.53
CA ASN A 423 58.21 24.52 34.08
C ASN A 423 59.10 23.92 32.99
N ASP A 424 60.18 24.64 32.74
CA ASP A 424 61.32 24.22 31.94
C ASP A 424 62.17 23.17 32.68
N SER A 425 62.82 22.36 31.87
CA SER A 425 63.88 21.38 32.11
C SER A 425 64.78 21.52 33.36
N ASN A 426 65.06 20.40 34.06
CA ASN A 426 66.42 19.80 34.13
C ASN A 426 66.64 18.70 35.22
N ASN A 427 67.06 17.53 34.73
CA ASN A 427 68.31 16.84 35.09
C ASN A 427 68.41 15.86 36.29
N SER A 428 68.71 14.60 35.90
CA SER A 428 69.77 13.71 36.40
C SER A 428 69.48 12.61 37.44
N ASN A 429 69.96 11.42 37.03
CA ASN A 429 70.68 10.39 37.77
C ASN A 429 69.96 9.11 38.25
N ASP A 430 70.34 8.06 37.51
CA ASP A 430 70.96 6.81 37.99
C ASP A 430 70.12 5.61 38.45
N SER A 431 70.19 4.60 37.57
CA SER A 431 70.68 3.25 37.85
C SER A 431 69.74 2.20 38.47
N ASN A 432 69.62 1.10 37.72
CA ASN A 432 69.68 -0.31 38.14
C ASN A 432 69.03 -0.70 39.49
N ASN A 433 68.04 -1.60 39.45
CA ASN A 433 68.29 -3.04 39.57
C ASN A 433 66.97 -3.82 39.75
N SER A 434 66.94 -4.98 39.11
CA SER A 434 65.95 -6.05 39.16
C SER A 434 65.76 -6.71 40.53
N ASN A 435 64.52 -7.13 40.82
CA ASN A 435 64.09 -8.48 41.25
C ASN A 435 62.77 -8.37 42.05
N VAL A 436 61.64 -8.85 41.50
CA VAL A 436 61.13 -10.23 41.58
C VAL A 436 60.79 -10.64 43.02
N THR A 437 59.48 -10.72 43.30
CA THR A 437 58.89 -11.90 43.95
C THR A 437 57.46 -12.13 43.46
N THR A 438 57.30 -13.17 42.66
CA THR A 438 56.07 -13.89 42.33
C THR A 438 55.59 -14.74 43.51
N ASN A 439 54.28 -15.05 43.58
CA ASN A 439 53.68 -16.39 43.81
C ASN A 439 52.22 -16.27 44.27
N LYS A 440 51.26 -17.16 43.97
CA LYS A 440 51.14 -18.25 43.00
C LYS A 440 49.69 -18.79 43.05
N GLU A 441 49.20 -19.19 41.88
CA GLU A 441 48.41 -20.39 41.53
C GLU A 441 47.19 -20.89 42.35
N THR A 442 46.12 -21.20 41.60
CA THR A 442 45.56 -22.58 41.45
C THR A 442 44.61 -22.60 40.22
N ILE A 443 44.96 -23.19 39.07
CA ILE A 443 44.88 -24.61 38.61
C ILE A 443 43.44 -25.17 38.45
N LYS A 444 42.98 -25.46 37.21
CA LYS A 444 42.85 -26.84 36.64
C LYS A 444 42.16 -26.94 35.24
N LYS A 445 42.89 -27.58 34.32
CA LYS A 445 42.52 -28.66 33.34
C LYS A 445 41.52 -28.35 32.19
N ARG A 446 41.98 -28.38 30.93
CA ARG A 446 42.12 -29.53 29.97
C ARG A 446 40.78 -30.11 29.46
N ASN A 447 40.46 -29.95 28.17
CA ASN A 447 40.78 -30.94 27.13
C ASN A 447 40.36 -30.50 25.71
N LYS A 448 40.99 -31.16 24.74
CA LYS A 448 41.12 -30.91 23.31
C LYS A 448 40.17 -31.82 22.53
N SER A 449 39.51 -31.33 21.46
CA SER A 449 39.30 -32.10 20.23
C SER A 449 38.93 -31.21 19.04
N ASN A 450 39.72 -31.34 17.97
CA ASN A 450 39.39 -30.92 16.62
C ASN A 450 38.18 -31.71 16.08
N ASN A 451 37.33 -31.07 15.26
CA ASN A 451 37.18 -31.43 13.84
C ASN A 451 36.19 -30.52 13.12
N ASN A 452 36.54 -30.24 11.86
CA ASN A 452 35.76 -29.62 10.79
C ASN A 452 34.29 -30.04 10.75
N ILE A 453 33.41 -29.09 10.39
CA ILE A 453 32.43 -29.17 9.29
C ILE A 453 32.05 -27.73 8.88
N GLN A 454 32.02 -27.50 7.57
CA GLN A 454 31.61 -26.30 6.82
C GLN A 454 30.37 -25.57 7.38
N PRO A 455 30.31 -24.23 7.24
CA PRO A 455 29.08 -23.55 6.90
C PRO A 455 28.98 -23.35 5.38
N GLU A 456 27.79 -23.68 4.87
CA GLU A 456 27.37 -23.49 3.48
C GLU A 456 27.42 -22.01 3.07
N ASN A 457 27.78 -21.84 1.80
CA ASN A 457 27.90 -20.59 1.07
C ASN A 457 26.49 -20.08 0.68
N PRO A 458 26.07 -18.86 1.05
CA PRO A 458 24.92 -18.24 0.41
C PRO A 458 25.36 -17.68 -0.96
N GLU A 459 24.71 -18.20 -2.00
CA GLU A 459 24.87 -17.83 -3.39
C GLU A 459 24.93 -16.30 -3.60
N THR A 460 26.04 -15.86 -4.19
CA THR A 460 26.17 -14.53 -4.77
C THR A 460 25.17 -14.37 -5.91
N ARG A 461 24.12 -13.58 -5.67
CA ARG A 461 23.16 -13.18 -6.70
C ARG A 461 23.88 -12.35 -7.77
N ASP A 462 23.76 -12.85 -8.99
CA ASP A 462 24.48 -12.42 -10.18
C ASP A 462 24.24 -10.94 -10.51
N ASN A 463 25.32 -10.16 -10.58
CA ASN A 463 25.31 -8.70 -10.79
C ASN A 463 25.41 -8.32 -12.28
N ASN A 464 24.98 -9.23 -13.16
CA ASN A 464 25.15 -9.11 -14.61
C ASN A 464 24.00 -8.39 -15.35
N ASP A 465 22.85 -8.16 -14.71
CA ASP A 465 21.73 -7.43 -15.35
C ASP A 465 21.89 -5.90 -15.34
N MET A 466 22.70 -5.34 -14.43
CA MET A 466 22.91 -3.89 -14.37
C MET A 466 23.97 -3.39 -15.37
N LYS A 467 24.85 -4.28 -15.86
CA LYS A 467 25.87 -3.94 -16.86
C LYS A 467 25.32 -3.89 -18.29
N ASN A 468 24.28 -4.66 -18.61
CA ASN A 468 23.67 -4.67 -19.94
C ASN A 468 22.83 -3.41 -20.23
N TRP A 469 22.20 -2.81 -19.22
CA TRP A 469 21.44 -1.56 -19.39
C TRP A 469 22.36 -0.33 -19.56
N ILE A 470 23.51 -0.30 -18.88
CA ILE A 470 24.50 0.78 -19.01
C ILE A 470 25.20 0.71 -20.39
N LEU A 471 25.44 -0.48 -20.95
CA LEU A 471 26.05 -0.64 -22.27
C LEU A 471 25.12 -0.19 -23.42
N ILE A 472 23.80 -0.38 -23.27
CA ILE A 472 22.79 0.05 -24.26
C ILE A 472 22.64 1.58 -24.26
N LEU A 473 22.71 2.23 -23.09
CA LEU A 473 22.66 3.69 -22.96
C LEU A 473 23.93 4.38 -23.49
N PHE A 474 25.10 3.76 -23.38
CA PHE A 474 26.34 4.32 -23.93
C PHE A 474 26.47 4.17 -25.46
N SER A 475 25.93 3.10 -26.06
CA SER A 475 25.99 2.91 -27.53
C SER A 475 25.11 3.91 -28.31
N SER A 476 23.97 4.29 -27.73
CA SER A 476 23.01 5.23 -28.33
C SER A 476 23.50 6.67 -28.25
N LEU A 477 24.19 7.06 -27.17
CA LEU A 477 24.81 8.39 -27.06
C LEU A 477 26.00 8.57 -28.02
N PHE A 478 26.77 7.50 -28.26
CA PHE A 478 27.92 7.54 -29.18
C PHE A 478 27.48 7.66 -30.64
N PHE A 479 26.35 7.04 -31.02
CA PHE A 479 25.77 7.16 -32.36
C PHE A 479 25.26 8.58 -32.66
N ILE A 480 24.66 9.25 -31.67
CA ILE A 480 24.19 10.64 -31.80
C ILE A 480 25.38 11.59 -31.95
N LEU A 481 26.48 11.36 -31.24
CA LEU A 481 27.69 12.21 -31.33
C LEU A 481 28.43 12.06 -32.68
N ILE A 482 28.44 10.86 -33.27
CA ILE A 482 29.00 10.59 -34.61
C ILE A 482 28.16 11.26 -35.71
N ILE A 483 26.83 11.28 -35.58
CA ILE A 483 25.94 11.94 -36.53
C ILE A 483 26.14 13.47 -36.47
N ILE A 484 26.26 14.05 -35.27
CA ILE A 484 26.49 15.49 -35.09
C ILE A 484 27.86 15.91 -35.65
N THR A 485 28.92 15.13 -35.43
CA THR A 485 30.26 15.43 -35.97
C THR A 485 30.36 15.25 -37.48
N ARG A 486 29.61 14.32 -38.10
CA ARG A 486 29.55 14.21 -39.56
C ARG A 486 28.77 15.36 -40.22
N ILE A 487 27.71 15.86 -39.60
CA ILE A 487 26.92 16.99 -40.11
C ILE A 487 27.71 18.31 -40.04
N GLN A 488 28.56 18.48 -39.03
CA GLN A 488 29.43 19.67 -38.93
C GLN A 488 30.61 19.66 -39.93
N LYS A 489 31.01 18.49 -40.45
CA LYS A 489 32.12 18.38 -41.41
C LYS A 489 31.67 18.64 -42.86
N THR A 490 30.42 18.35 -43.22
CA THR A 490 29.85 18.61 -44.56
C THR A 490 29.34 20.03 -44.76
N THR A 491 29.32 20.87 -43.72
CA THR A 491 28.93 22.29 -43.81
C THR A 491 30.12 23.25 -43.91
N LYS A 492 31.35 22.71 -44.01
CA LYS A 492 32.60 23.47 -44.15
C LYS A 492 33.38 23.22 -45.45
N GLU A 493 32.79 22.54 -46.44
CA GLU A 493 33.30 22.46 -47.82
C GLU A 493 32.32 23.07 -48.81
#